data_AF-A0A366E0F7-F1
#
_entry.id   AF-A0A366E0F7-F1
#
_cell.length_a   1.000
_cell.length_b   1.000
_cell.length_c   1.000
_cell.angle_alpha   90.00
_cell.angle_beta   90.00
_cell.angle_gamma   90.00
#
_symmetry.space_group_name_H-M   'P 1'
#
loop_
_entity.id
_entity.type
_entity.pdbx_description
1 polymer ?
#
loop_
_entity_poly.entity_id
_entity_poly.type
_entity_poly.pdbx_seq_one_letter_code
_entity_poly.pdbx_strand_id
1 'polypeptide(L)'
;MDTRVKEIVDSTKDKFGLGDYYLKTYDFDRKLTVYNETIYSLTMEWFPNHAKQDDEDLNPAGTAVIEVNIETRQPIGVIFVMGVTYAKNGVRFQEGSLHEIVQWVEQQTSLTYQKDFQIKKQAADHIHFHSEVNGIPLTPDGLIEVKWNELGQLTSFSVHEPFPKIENVKEDSFTLTLASIADITKEQIKMLQSPDFDEEKLIHLYGLEEIYVRDETKETIPFTIMGLAYRQYELEKTLEWSEPLDEAFIEKDIECKDEVTAEQAFSQEPSPDAYPISKSEQELCVAGVTDFLRKVYPEESGHWYIATLHRENGYIQATVKKHQQVEFVFQQKLVAFLDVTEFNVVSYLDTQSMLAMFDKYAVSNKVVLTKEEAFSKLEPYLELTPYYVYHPAQGEYVLCGKLDCHYGVDAETREVRPLDDF
;
A
#
# COMPACT_ATOMS: atom_id res chain seq x y z
N MET A 1 6.24 33.27 -8.02
CA MET A 1 6.01 31.97 -8.68
C MET A 1 7.04 31.81 -9.78
N ASP A 2 7.74 30.67 -9.80
CA ASP A 2 8.68 30.27 -10.86
C ASP A 2 7.96 30.19 -12.23
N THR A 3 8.63 30.52 -13.33
CA THR A 3 8.02 30.52 -14.68
C THR A 3 7.54 29.13 -15.10
N ARG A 4 8.27 28.07 -14.76
CA ARG A 4 7.93 26.68 -15.08
C ARG A 4 6.68 26.23 -14.32
N VAL A 5 6.54 26.69 -13.07
CA VAL A 5 5.32 26.49 -12.27
C VAL A 5 4.16 27.24 -12.90
N LYS A 6 4.38 28.49 -13.30
CA LYS A 6 3.35 29.30 -13.96
C LYS A 6 2.78 28.61 -15.20
N GLU A 7 3.62 28.00 -16.02
CA GLU A 7 3.19 27.23 -17.20
C GLU A 7 2.29 26.05 -16.84
N ILE A 8 2.60 25.29 -15.78
CA ILE A 8 1.75 24.19 -15.31
C ILE A 8 0.43 24.74 -14.79
N VAL A 9 0.47 25.79 -13.98
CA VAL A 9 -0.70 26.43 -13.38
C VAL A 9 -1.66 26.96 -14.46
N ASP A 10 -1.14 27.68 -15.44
CA ASP A 10 -1.94 28.26 -16.53
C ASP A 10 -2.53 27.14 -17.41
N SER A 11 -1.72 26.13 -17.77
CA SER A 11 -2.20 24.96 -18.55
C SER A 11 -3.28 24.17 -17.81
N THR A 12 -3.10 23.95 -16.50
CA THR A 12 -4.06 23.25 -15.64
C THR A 12 -5.36 24.04 -15.55
N LYS A 13 -5.27 25.36 -15.39
CA LYS A 13 -6.43 26.25 -15.34
C LYS A 13 -7.27 26.12 -16.61
N ASP A 14 -6.63 26.18 -17.77
CA ASP A 14 -7.30 26.08 -19.07
C ASP A 14 -7.89 24.69 -19.28
N LYS A 15 -7.12 23.63 -19.00
CA LYS A 15 -7.50 22.23 -19.20
C LYS A 15 -8.74 21.82 -18.40
N PHE A 16 -8.84 22.29 -17.15
CA PHE A 16 -9.94 21.93 -16.25
C PHE A 16 -11.02 23.01 -16.15
N GLY A 17 -10.97 24.05 -16.99
CA GLY A 17 -12.02 25.07 -17.04
C GLY A 17 -12.12 25.93 -15.77
N LEU A 18 -11.01 26.16 -15.08
CA LEU A 18 -10.94 26.83 -13.78
C LEU A 18 -11.00 28.37 -13.89
N GLY A 19 -11.74 28.90 -14.87
CA GLY A 19 -11.86 30.34 -15.13
C GLY A 19 -12.52 31.11 -13.98
N ASP A 20 -13.46 30.47 -13.27
CA ASP A 20 -14.15 31.01 -12.10
C ASP A 20 -13.48 30.62 -10.77
N TYR A 21 -12.19 30.30 -10.81
CA TYR A 21 -11.37 29.94 -9.67
C TYR A 21 -10.14 30.83 -9.56
N TYR A 22 -9.59 30.90 -8.36
CA TYR A 22 -8.25 31.42 -8.10
C TYR A 22 -7.39 30.37 -7.42
N LEU A 23 -6.09 30.35 -7.74
CA LEU A 23 -5.12 29.48 -7.09
C LEU A 23 -4.89 29.99 -5.67
N LYS A 24 -5.20 29.17 -4.66
CA LYS A 24 -5.04 29.48 -3.25
C LYS A 24 -3.62 29.18 -2.78
N THR A 25 -3.14 27.97 -3.03
CA THR A 25 -1.78 27.52 -2.74
C THR A 25 -1.33 26.50 -3.77
N TYR A 26 -0.02 26.25 -3.79
CA TYR A 26 0.57 25.12 -4.49
C TYR A 26 1.76 24.62 -3.68
N ASP A 27 2.00 23.32 -3.74
CA ASP A 27 3.07 22.65 -3.03
C ASP A 27 3.71 21.61 -3.96
N PHE A 28 4.98 21.30 -3.70
CA PHE A 28 5.67 20.24 -4.41
C PHE A 28 5.73 19.01 -3.52
N ASP A 29 5.45 17.87 -4.12
CA ASP A 29 5.54 16.58 -3.46
C ASP A 29 6.52 15.69 -4.23
N ARG A 30 7.11 14.73 -3.53
CA ARG A 30 7.83 13.63 -4.18
C ARG A 30 7.43 12.31 -3.56
N LYS A 31 7.46 11.26 -4.38
CA LYS A 31 7.27 9.89 -3.92
C LYS A 31 8.19 8.95 -4.68
N LEU A 32 8.41 7.77 -4.10
CA LEU A 32 9.10 6.69 -4.79
C LEU A 32 8.09 5.73 -5.41
N THR A 33 8.39 5.31 -6.63
CA THR A 33 7.68 4.19 -7.27
C THR A 33 8.15 2.86 -6.70
N VAL A 34 7.42 1.80 -7.05
CA VAL A 34 7.83 0.42 -6.76
C VAL A 34 9.15 0.03 -7.46
N TYR A 35 9.57 0.81 -8.46
CA TYR A 35 10.84 0.66 -9.18
C TYR A 35 11.98 1.48 -8.57
N ASN A 36 11.75 2.11 -7.40
CA ASN A 36 12.69 3.01 -6.73
C ASN A 36 13.03 4.28 -7.53
N GLU A 37 12.12 4.72 -8.40
CA GLU A 37 12.24 5.97 -9.15
C GLU A 37 11.55 7.10 -8.39
N THR A 38 12.16 8.30 -8.41
CA THR A 38 11.57 9.48 -7.76
C THR A 38 10.64 10.18 -8.74
N ILE A 39 9.37 10.30 -8.36
CA ILE A 39 8.38 11.09 -9.09
C ILE A 39 8.12 12.37 -8.31
N TYR A 40 8.21 13.49 -9.00
CA TYR A 40 7.82 14.79 -8.49
C TYR A 40 6.46 15.21 -9.02
N SER A 41 5.64 15.76 -8.15
CA SER A 41 4.35 16.34 -8.49
C SER A 41 4.20 17.77 -7.97
N LEU A 42 3.36 18.52 -8.66
CA LEU A 42 2.89 19.83 -8.23
C LEU A 42 1.42 19.69 -7.85
N THR A 43 1.14 19.84 -6.55
CA THR A 43 -0.22 19.89 -6.01
C THR A 43 -0.69 21.34 -6.02
N MET A 44 -1.84 21.60 -6.64
CA MET A 44 -2.42 22.93 -6.75
C MET A 44 -3.83 22.94 -6.17
N GLU A 45 -4.10 23.90 -5.30
CA GLU A 45 -5.39 24.09 -4.68
C GLU A 45 -6.09 25.34 -5.20
N TRP A 46 -7.29 25.17 -5.74
CA TRP A 46 -8.05 26.21 -6.41
C TRP A 46 -9.40 26.43 -5.74
N PHE A 47 -9.65 27.65 -5.28
CA PHE A 47 -10.91 27.99 -4.63
C PHE A 47 -11.86 28.65 -5.65
N PRO A 48 -13.17 28.32 -5.62
CA PRO A 48 -14.15 29.02 -6.43
C PRO A 48 -14.22 30.49 -6.03
N ASN A 49 -14.33 31.41 -7.00
CA ASN A 49 -14.33 32.86 -6.75
C ASN A 49 -15.46 33.35 -5.81
N HIS A 50 -16.53 32.58 -5.69
CA HIS A 50 -17.70 32.90 -4.86
C HIS A 50 -17.73 32.12 -3.55
N ALA A 51 -16.80 31.19 -3.34
CA ALA A 51 -16.76 30.39 -2.14
C ALA A 51 -16.39 31.25 -0.93
N LYS A 52 -17.12 31.06 0.16
CA LYS A 52 -16.71 31.53 1.48
C LYS A 52 -16.11 30.36 2.22
N GLN A 53 -14.94 30.59 2.79
CA GLN A 53 -14.34 29.65 3.72
C GLN A 53 -14.96 29.93 5.09
N ASP A 54 -15.86 29.05 5.52
CA ASP A 54 -16.56 29.19 6.80
C ASP A 54 -15.68 28.69 7.98
N ASP A 55 -14.68 27.85 7.69
CA ASP A 55 -13.69 27.31 8.62
C ASP A 55 -12.31 27.32 7.93
N GLU A 56 -11.30 27.89 8.59
CA GLU A 56 -9.94 28.00 8.03
C GLU A 56 -9.28 26.62 7.81
N ASP A 57 -9.74 25.60 8.53
CA ASP A 57 -9.21 24.23 8.44
C ASP A 57 -9.91 23.37 7.36
N LEU A 58 -10.97 23.89 6.72
CA LEU A 58 -11.74 23.14 5.74
C LEU A 58 -11.77 23.82 4.37
N ASN A 59 -11.60 23.00 3.34
CA ASN A 59 -11.80 23.43 1.98
C ASN A 59 -13.27 23.65 1.67
N PRO A 60 -13.65 24.79 1.07
CA PRO A 60 -15.03 25.02 0.69
C PRO A 60 -15.49 24.02 -0.39
N ALA A 61 -16.81 23.81 -0.47
CA ALA A 61 -17.38 22.94 -1.48
C ALA A 61 -16.99 23.41 -2.90
N GLY A 62 -16.57 22.45 -3.71
CA GLY A 62 -16.11 22.63 -5.07
C GLY A 62 -14.73 23.26 -5.24
N THR A 63 -13.94 23.40 -4.18
CA THR A 63 -12.48 23.51 -4.28
C THR A 63 -11.92 22.40 -5.17
N ALA A 64 -11.06 22.76 -6.12
CA ALA A 64 -10.36 21.81 -6.96
C ALA A 64 -8.93 21.62 -6.43
N VAL A 65 -8.59 20.40 -6.05
CA VAL A 65 -7.20 20.01 -5.75
C VAL A 65 -6.71 19.17 -6.92
N ILE A 66 -5.67 19.65 -7.60
CA ILE A 66 -5.14 19.02 -8.81
C ILE A 66 -3.65 18.79 -8.65
N GLU A 67 -3.27 17.52 -8.75
CA GLU A 67 -1.89 17.05 -8.71
C GLU A 67 -1.42 16.70 -10.12
N VAL A 68 -0.29 17.29 -10.52
CA VAL A 68 0.30 17.09 -11.85
C VAL A 68 1.71 16.55 -11.71
N ASN A 69 2.02 15.47 -12.42
CA ASN A 69 3.39 14.97 -12.56
C ASN A 69 4.24 16.02 -13.32
N ILE A 70 5.36 16.42 -12.72
CA ILE A 70 6.19 17.52 -13.24
C ILE A 70 6.93 17.15 -14.53
N GLU A 71 7.33 15.89 -14.66
CA GLU A 71 8.03 15.38 -15.85
C GLU A 71 7.07 15.26 -17.04
N THR A 72 5.97 14.53 -16.86
CA THR A 72 5.04 14.21 -17.95
C THR A 72 4.03 15.32 -18.22
N ARG A 73 3.85 16.26 -17.26
CA ARG A 73 2.81 17.31 -17.27
C ARG A 73 1.39 16.75 -17.29
N GLN A 74 1.23 15.48 -16.94
CA GLN A 74 -0.05 14.80 -16.89
C GLN A 74 -0.67 14.91 -15.48
N PRO A 75 -2.00 15.08 -15.38
CA PRO A 75 -2.67 14.99 -14.09
C PRO A 75 -2.53 13.57 -13.56
N ILE A 76 -2.24 13.44 -12.27
CA ILE A 76 -2.24 12.16 -11.55
C ILE A 76 -3.29 12.13 -10.44
N GLY A 77 -3.79 13.31 -10.04
CA GLY A 77 -4.88 13.49 -9.10
C GLY A 77 -5.72 14.71 -9.46
N VAL A 78 -7.04 14.59 -9.40
CA VAL A 78 -8.01 15.68 -9.51
C VAL A 78 -9.13 15.35 -8.53
N ILE A 79 -9.46 16.27 -7.64
CA ILE A 79 -10.64 16.14 -6.79
C ILE A 79 -11.35 17.48 -6.67
N PHE A 80 -12.66 17.44 -6.87
CA PHE A 80 -13.56 18.55 -6.57
C PHE A 80 -14.28 18.25 -5.26
N VAL A 81 -14.00 19.05 -4.22
CA VAL A 81 -14.48 18.83 -2.86
C VAL A 81 -16.02 18.73 -2.83
N MET A 82 -16.54 17.71 -2.14
CA MET A 82 -17.96 17.35 -2.07
C MET A 82 -18.61 16.95 -3.41
N GLY A 83 -17.81 16.63 -4.44
CA GLY A 83 -18.33 16.22 -5.75
C GLY A 83 -19.02 17.35 -6.53
N VAL A 84 -18.75 18.61 -6.17
CA VAL A 84 -19.34 19.80 -6.81
C VAL A 84 -18.28 20.52 -7.62
N THR A 85 -18.57 20.92 -8.85
CA THR A 85 -17.64 21.72 -9.66
C THR A 85 -18.32 22.94 -10.25
N TYR A 86 -17.59 24.05 -10.29
CA TYR A 86 -18.00 25.32 -10.91
C TYR A 86 -17.18 25.61 -12.17
N ALA A 87 -16.44 24.61 -12.67
CA ALA A 87 -15.62 24.75 -13.86
C ALA A 87 -16.48 25.12 -15.08
N LYS A 88 -16.04 26.15 -15.82
CA LYS A 88 -16.66 26.56 -17.08
C LYS A 88 -15.92 25.88 -18.22
N ASN A 89 -16.63 25.07 -19.01
CA ASN A 89 -16.05 24.24 -20.07
C ASN A 89 -15.00 23.23 -19.53
N GLY A 90 -15.17 22.76 -18.29
CA GLY A 90 -14.37 21.67 -17.74
C GLY A 90 -14.73 20.31 -18.35
N VAL A 91 -14.07 19.25 -17.87
CA VAL A 91 -14.28 17.89 -18.34
C VAL A 91 -15.71 17.44 -18.02
N ARG A 92 -16.42 16.97 -19.06
CA ARG A 92 -17.78 16.46 -18.96
C ARG A 92 -17.93 15.25 -19.89
N PHE A 93 -18.47 14.17 -19.35
CA PHE A 93 -18.78 12.95 -20.09
C PHE A 93 -20.27 12.90 -20.43
N GLN A 94 -20.61 12.40 -21.61
CA GLN A 94 -21.99 12.07 -21.92
C GLN A 94 -22.44 10.85 -21.11
N GLU A 95 -23.70 10.86 -20.69
CA GLU A 95 -24.26 9.77 -19.88
C GLU A 95 -24.12 8.41 -20.60
N GLY A 96 -23.52 7.44 -19.92
CA GLY A 96 -23.27 6.10 -20.46
C GLY A 96 -22.13 6.01 -21.49
N SER A 97 -21.39 7.09 -21.76
CA SER A 97 -20.33 7.09 -22.78
C SER A 97 -19.00 6.56 -22.25
N LEU A 98 -18.92 5.23 -22.09
CA LEU A 98 -17.67 4.55 -21.74
C LEU A 98 -16.53 4.89 -22.70
N HIS A 99 -16.84 5.02 -24.00
CA HIS A 99 -15.84 5.35 -25.02
C HIS A 99 -15.20 6.72 -24.80
N GLU A 100 -15.98 7.75 -24.44
CA GLU A 100 -15.45 9.08 -24.12
C GLU A 100 -14.55 9.04 -22.88
N ILE A 101 -14.97 8.31 -21.84
CA ILE A 101 -14.19 8.17 -20.60
C ILE A 101 -12.86 7.48 -20.90
N VAL A 102 -12.88 6.36 -21.63
CA VAL A 102 -11.68 5.63 -22.03
C VAL A 102 -10.74 6.52 -22.83
N GLN A 103 -11.23 7.18 -23.88
CA GLN A 103 -10.41 8.09 -24.70
C GLN A 103 -9.80 9.22 -23.88
N TRP A 104 -10.58 9.77 -22.95
CA TRP A 104 -10.10 10.82 -22.08
C TRP A 104 -8.98 10.31 -21.16
N VAL A 105 -9.13 9.11 -20.57
CA VAL A 105 -8.09 8.45 -19.76
C VAL A 105 -6.84 8.21 -20.59
N GLU A 106 -6.93 7.63 -21.78
CA GLU A 106 -5.78 7.40 -22.68
C GLU A 106 -5.04 8.70 -22.99
N GLN A 107 -5.77 9.80 -23.21
CA GLN A 107 -5.18 11.14 -23.40
C GLN A 107 -4.51 11.69 -22.14
N GLN A 108 -5.03 11.36 -20.95
CA GLN A 108 -4.48 11.86 -19.70
C GLN A 108 -3.24 11.10 -19.27
N THR A 109 -3.15 9.80 -19.56
CA THR A 109 -2.13 8.90 -19.01
C THR A 109 -1.13 8.40 -20.05
N SER A 110 -1.39 8.61 -21.35
CA SER A 110 -0.68 7.96 -22.46
C SER A 110 -0.74 6.42 -22.44
N LEU A 111 -1.61 5.84 -21.61
CA LEU A 111 -1.89 4.41 -21.59
C LEU A 111 -2.91 4.06 -22.67
N THR A 112 -2.94 2.80 -23.08
CA THR A 112 -3.86 2.27 -24.11
C THR A 112 -4.83 1.28 -23.48
N TYR A 113 -6.13 1.47 -23.70
CA TYR A 113 -7.17 0.58 -23.18
C TYR A 113 -7.08 -0.81 -23.82
N GLN A 114 -7.37 -1.85 -23.03
CA GLN A 114 -7.21 -3.28 -23.37
C GLN A 114 -5.76 -3.75 -23.56
N LYS A 115 -4.79 -2.84 -23.50
CA LYS A 115 -3.38 -3.18 -23.58
C LYS A 115 -2.68 -2.93 -22.24
N ASP A 116 -2.83 -1.74 -21.69
CA ASP A 116 -2.14 -1.31 -20.47
C ASP A 116 -3.12 -1.26 -19.27
N PHE A 117 -4.43 -1.07 -19.52
CA PHE A 117 -5.46 -1.06 -18.48
C PHE A 117 -6.82 -1.60 -18.96
N GLN A 118 -7.64 -2.09 -18.03
CA GLN A 118 -8.99 -2.63 -18.27
C GLN A 118 -9.98 -2.23 -17.18
N ILE A 119 -11.29 -2.36 -17.43
CA ILE A 119 -12.33 -2.05 -16.45
C ILE A 119 -12.36 -3.13 -15.37
N LYS A 120 -12.13 -2.74 -14.12
CA LYS A 120 -12.32 -3.57 -12.93
C LYS A 120 -13.76 -3.53 -12.44
N LYS A 121 -14.32 -2.31 -12.39
CA LYS A 121 -15.65 -2.04 -11.85
C LYS A 121 -16.27 -0.84 -12.56
N GLN A 122 -17.56 -0.94 -12.87
CA GLN A 122 -18.34 0.14 -13.45
C GLN A 122 -19.62 0.35 -12.63
N ALA A 123 -19.90 1.60 -12.30
CA ALA A 123 -21.13 2.05 -11.67
C ALA A 123 -21.75 3.22 -12.45
N ALA A 124 -22.83 3.81 -11.92
CA ALA A 124 -23.53 4.92 -12.57
C ALA A 124 -22.72 6.23 -12.61
N ASP A 125 -21.86 6.43 -11.62
CA ASP A 125 -21.14 7.68 -11.36
C ASP A 125 -19.60 7.52 -11.32
N HIS A 126 -19.10 6.29 -11.51
CA HIS A 126 -17.67 6.01 -11.50
C HIS A 126 -17.26 4.77 -12.30
N ILE A 127 -15.98 4.75 -12.70
CA ILE A 127 -15.28 3.59 -13.25
C ILE A 127 -13.96 3.41 -12.52
N HIS A 128 -13.65 2.17 -12.17
CA HIS A 128 -12.33 1.73 -11.75
C HIS A 128 -11.69 0.93 -12.87
N PHE A 129 -10.50 1.32 -13.27
CA PHE A 129 -9.65 0.57 -14.18
C PHE A 129 -8.45 0.00 -13.43
N HIS A 130 -7.99 -1.18 -13.83
CA HIS A 130 -6.78 -1.80 -13.27
C HIS A 130 -5.73 -2.07 -14.35
N SER A 131 -4.48 -2.29 -13.94
CA SER A 131 -3.40 -2.70 -14.85
C SER A 131 -3.49 -4.20 -15.11
N GLU A 132 -3.32 -4.59 -16.37
CA GLU A 132 -3.42 -5.99 -16.79
C GLU A 132 -2.52 -6.23 -17.99
N VAL A 133 -1.90 -7.41 -18.06
CA VAL A 133 -1.09 -7.81 -19.22
C VAL A 133 -1.63 -9.12 -19.76
N ASN A 134 -2.10 -9.11 -21.01
CA ASN A 134 -2.60 -10.29 -21.73
C ASN A 134 -3.71 -11.08 -21.00
N GLY A 135 -4.64 -10.45 -20.30
CA GLY A 135 -5.67 -11.18 -19.55
C GLY A 135 -5.31 -11.43 -18.07
N ILE A 136 -4.06 -11.13 -17.67
CA ILE A 136 -3.51 -11.54 -16.38
C ILE A 136 -3.23 -10.30 -15.51
N PRO A 137 -3.79 -10.24 -14.29
CA PRO A 137 -3.60 -9.13 -13.38
C PRO A 137 -2.16 -9.08 -12.84
N LEU A 138 -1.75 -7.91 -12.34
CA LEU A 138 -0.42 -7.71 -11.77
C LEU A 138 -0.48 -7.40 -10.28
N THR A 139 0.61 -7.66 -9.59
CA THR A 139 0.88 -7.18 -8.23
C THR A 139 2.31 -6.60 -8.18
N PRO A 140 2.48 -5.35 -7.73
CA PRO A 140 1.42 -4.42 -7.33
C PRO A 140 0.53 -4.00 -8.52
N ASP A 141 -0.76 -3.77 -8.25
CA ASP A 141 -1.77 -3.38 -9.23
C ASP A 141 -1.73 -1.86 -9.48
N GLY A 142 -1.93 -1.45 -10.73
CA GLY A 142 -2.12 -0.04 -11.09
C GLY A 142 -3.60 0.27 -11.14
N LEU A 143 -4.06 1.35 -10.52
CA LEU A 143 -5.48 1.72 -10.44
C LEU A 143 -5.71 3.10 -11.06
N ILE A 144 -6.71 3.20 -11.94
CA ILE A 144 -7.25 4.49 -12.37
C ILE A 144 -8.69 4.60 -11.89
N GLU A 145 -9.01 5.66 -11.16
CA GLU A 145 -10.38 5.96 -10.77
C GLU A 145 -10.86 7.21 -11.51
N VAL A 146 -12.08 7.16 -12.07
CA VAL A 146 -12.75 8.30 -12.68
C VAL A 146 -14.15 8.41 -12.08
N LYS A 147 -14.52 9.59 -11.56
CA LYS A 147 -15.85 9.90 -11.02
C LYS A 147 -16.45 11.14 -11.66
N TRP A 148 -17.76 11.16 -11.78
CA TRP A 148 -18.52 12.32 -12.27
C TRP A 148 -19.82 12.52 -11.48
N ASN A 149 -20.37 13.73 -11.54
CA ASN A 149 -21.67 14.04 -10.92
C ASN A 149 -22.85 13.72 -11.86
N GLU A 150 -24.08 13.92 -11.40
CA GLU A 150 -25.31 13.68 -12.18
C GLU A 150 -25.38 14.49 -13.49
N LEU A 151 -24.64 15.59 -13.61
CA LEU A 151 -24.56 16.38 -14.83
C LEU A 151 -23.49 15.84 -15.81
N GLY A 152 -22.77 14.77 -15.43
CA GLY A 152 -21.66 14.18 -16.17
C GLY A 152 -20.34 14.93 -16.01
N GLN A 153 -20.24 15.91 -15.10
CA GLN A 153 -19.01 16.69 -14.91
C GLN A 153 -18.01 15.89 -14.05
N LEU A 154 -16.73 15.92 -14.42
CA LEU A 154 -15.67 15.26 -13.65
C LEU A 154 -15.63 15.81 -12.21
N THR A 155 -15.64 14.90 -11.23
CA THR A 155 -15.52 15.22 -9.81
C THR A 155 -14.28 14.63 -9.17
N SER A 156 -13.78 13.52 -9.71
CA SER A 156 -12.55 12.88 -9.24
C SER A 156 -11.83 12.16 -10.38
N PHE A 157 -10.51 12.23 -10.40
CA PHE A 157 -9.64 11.40 -11.20
C PHE A 157 -8.38 11.08 -10.41
N SER A 158 -7.95 9.82 -10.37
CA SER A 158 -6.67 9.46 -9.77
C SER A 158 -5.99 8.36 -10.55
N VAL A 159 -4.66 8.39 -10.56
CA VAL A 159 -3.79 7.37 -11.14
C VAL A 159 -2.84 6.89 -10.04
N HIS A 160 -3.00 5.63 -9.68
CA HIS A 160 -2.09 4.91 -8.79
C HIS A 160 -1.30 3.94 -9.64
N GLU A 161 -0.01 4.21 -9.80
CA GLU A 161 0.94 3.32 -10.47
C GLU A 161 1.18 2.03 -9.67
N PRO A 162 1.64 0.94 -10.30
CA PRO A 162 2.29 0.88 -11.63
C PRO A 162 1.42 0.42 -12.82
N PHE A 163 1.79 0.95 -13.99
CA PHE A 163 1.37 0.45 -15.31
C PHE A 163 2.63 0.03 -16.10
N PRO A 164 3.11 -1.22 -15.97
CA PRO A 164 4.36 -1.63 -16.58
C PRO A 164 4.27 -1.67 -18.10
N LYS A 165 5.40 -1.41 -18.76
CA LYS A 165 5.55 -1.70 -20.18
C LYS A 165 5.69 -3.20 -20.38
N ILE A 166 5.23 -3.71 -21.51
CA ILE A 166 5.31 -5.14 -21.85
C ILE A 166 6.75 -5.67 -21.84
N GLU A 167 7.75 -4.82 -22.09
CA GLU A 167 9.18 -5.18 -22.02
C GLU A 167 9.67 -5.50 -20.60
N ASN A 168 8.94 -5.06 -19.58
CA ASN A 168 9.19 -5.38 -18.17
C ASN A 168 8.44 -6.65 -17.72
N VAL A 169 7.79 -7.37 -18.64
CA VAL A 169 7.00 -8.58 -18.33
C VAL A 169 7.63 -9.77 -19.02
N LYS A 170 7.99 -10.78 -18.23
CA LYS A 170 8.43 -12.07 -18.76
C LYS A 170 7.20 -12.87 -19.18
N GLU A 171 6.81 -12.75 -20.45
CA GLU A 171 5.70 -13.53 -21.02
C GLU A 171 5.99 -15.03 -20.95
N ASP A 172 5.05 -15.79 -20.38
CA ASP A 172 5.10 -17.24 -20.31
C ASP A 172 3.68 -17.85 -20.35
N SER A 173 3.59 -19.16 -20.51
CA SER A 173 2.32 -19.90 -20.43
C SER A 173 2.11 -20.42 -19.01
N PHE A 174 0.97 -20.10 -18.41
CA PHE A 174 0.64 -20.62 -17.08
C PHE A 174 0.39 -22.13 -17.10
N THR A 175 1.14 -22.89 -16.29
CA THR A 175 1.09 -24.35 -16.24
C THR A 175 0.81 -24.92 -14.85
N LEU A 176 0.87 -24.11 -13.80
CA LEU A 176 0.58 -24.57 -12.44
C LEU A 176 -0.86 -25.09 -12.29
N THR A 177 -0.99 -26.12 -11.45
CA THR A 177 -2.28 -26.66 -11.02
C THR A 177 -2.19 -26.94 -9.53
N LEU A 178 -3.31 -26.91 -8.80
CA LEU A 178 -3.31 -27.25 -7.37
C LEU A 178 -2.64 -28.62 -7.09
N ALA A 179 -2.83 -29.59 -7.99
CA ALA A 179 -2.20 -30.90 -7.88
C ALA A 179 -0.66 -30.84 -8.00
N SER A 180 -0.11 -29.93 -8.81
CA SER A 180 1.35 -29.82 -9.00
C SER A 180 2.07 -29.08 -7.87
N ILE A 181 1.32 -28.42 -6.98
CA ILE A 181 1.80 -27.67 -5.82
C ILE A 181 1.21 -28.16 -4.48
N ALA A 182 0.62 -29.36 -4.46
CA ALA A 182 -0.12 -29.86 -3.28
C ALA A 182 0.69 -29.86 -1.98
N ASP A 183 2.01 -30.12 -2.04
CA ASP A 183 2.88 -30.08 -0.86
C ASP A 183 3.05 -28.64 -0.34
N ILE A 184 3.22 -27.66 -1.23
CA ILE A 184 3.26 -26.23 -0.89
C ILE A 184 1.93 -25.82 -0.26
N THR A 185 0.80 -26.17 -0.88
CA THR A 185 -0.53 -25.86 -0.36
C THR A 185 -0.75 -26.41 1.04
N LYS A 186 -0.35 -27.66 1.30
CA LYS A 186 -0.43 -28.25 2.65
C LYS A 186 0.44 -27.51 3.65
N GLU A 187 1.63 -27.08 3.25
CA GLU A 187 2.53 -26.31 4.11
C GLU A 187 1.91 -24.96 4.53
N GLN A 188 1.20 -24.31 3.61
CA GLN A 188 0.55 -23.01 3.82
C GLN A 188 -0.72 -23.04 4.65
N ILE A 189 -1.30 -24.21 4.93
CA ILE A 189 -2.38 -24.29 5.91
C ILE A 189 -1.82 -24.09 7.32
N LYS A 190 -2.19 -22.99 7.96
CA LYS A 190 -1.79 -22.64 9.33
C LYS A 190 -3.00 -22.71 10.25
N MET A 191 -2.76 -23.09 11.50
CA MET A 191 -3.75 -22.88 12.56
C MET A 191 -3.44 -21.54 13.19
N LEU A 192 -4.44 -20.66 13.21
CA LEU A 192 -4.34 -19.34 13.80
C LEU A 192 -5.52 -19.16 14.77
N GLN A 193 -5.29 -18.42 15.85
CA GLN A 193 -6.35 -17.88 16.67
C GLN A 193 -6.92 -16.63 15.99
N SER A 194 -8.24 -16.53 15.95
CA SER A 194 -8.95 -15.38 15.40
C SER A 194 -10.00 -14.91 16.41
N PRO A 195 -10.26 -13.61 16.51
CA PRO A 195 -11.44 -13.15 17.22
C PRO A 195 -12.70 -13.62 16.50
N ASP A 196 -13.68 -14.06 17.27
CA ASP A 196 -15.07 -14.16 16.87
C ASP A 196 -15.79 -12.99 17.52
N PHE A 197 -16.13 -11.97 16.73
CA PHE A 197 -16.71 -10.73 17.22
C PHE A 197 -18.15 -10.91 17.71
N ASP A 198 -18.90 -11.86 17.15
CA ASP A 198 -20.28 -12.13 17.54
C ASP A 198 -20.36 -12.85 18.89
N GLU A 199 -19.43 -13.77 19.15
CA GLU A 199 -19.37 -14.54 20.38
C GLU A 199 -18.39 -13.98 21.44
N GLU A 200 -17.66 -12.90 21.13
CA GLU A 200 -16.62 -12.29 21.98
C GLU A 200 -15.61 -13.32 22.54
N LYS A 201 -15.16 -14.24 21.67
CA LYS A 201 -14.24 -15.33 22.02
C LYS A 201 -13.09 -15.44 21.03
N LEU A 202 -11.98 -16.04 21.46
CA LEU A 202 -10.90 -16.44 20.56
C LEU A 202 -11.12 -17.90 20.15
N ILE A 203 -11.21 -18.13 18.85
CA ILE A 203 -11.34 -19.45 18.25
C ILE A 203 -10.08 -19.85 17.51
N HIS A 204 -9.85 -21.15 17.38
CA HIS A 204 -8.79 -21.69 16.52
C HIS A 204 -9.37 -21.97 15.13
N LEU A 205 -8.80 -21.36 14.10
CA LEU A 205 -9.14 -21.55 12.70
C LEU A 205 -7.95 -22.14 11.95
N TYR A 206 -8.21 -23.12 11.10
CA TYR A 206 -7.28 -23.45 10.03
C TYR A 206 -7.61 -22.59 8.81
N GLY A 207 -6.62 -21.83 8.35
CA GLY A 207 -6.70 -21.01 7.15
C GLY A 207 -5.50 -21.23 6.25
N LEU A 208 -5.61 -20.81 5.00
CA LEU A 208 -4.50 -20.77 4.07
C LEU A 208 -3.77 -19.43 4.19
N GLU A 209 -2.46 -19.46 4.40
CA GLU A 209 -1.61 -18.28 4.23
C GLU A 209 -1.44 -17.97 2.74
N GLU A 210 -1.88 -16.78 2.33
CA GLU A 210 -1.86 -16.34 0.94
C GLU A 210 -0.41 -16.17 0.45
N ILE A 211 -0.09 -16.76 -0.70
CA ILE A 211 1.23 -16.67 -1.34
C ILE A 211 1.12 -16.64 -2.86
N TYR A 212 2.20 -16.24 -3.51
CA TYR A 212 2.42 -16.49 -4.93
C TYR A 212 3.39 -17.65 -5.12
N VAL A 213 3.18 -18.47 -6.15
CA VAL A 213 4.05 -19.57 -6.52
C VAL A 213 4.53 -19.34 -7.95
N ARG A 214 5.84 -19.22 -8.16
CA ARG A 214 6.41 -19.03 -9.51
C ARG A 214 6.12 -20.22 -10.40
N ASP A 215 5.65 -19.97 -11.63
CA ASP A 215 5.19 -21.04 -12.53
C ASP A 215 6.31 -22.03 -12.89
N GLU A 216 7.48 -21.50 -13.27
CA GLU A 216 8.63 -22.30 -13.72
C GLU A 216 9.34 -23.04 -12.58
N THR A 217 9.55 -22.38 -11.44
CA THR A 217 10.47 -22.85 -10.37
C THR A 217 9.75 -23.41 -9.15
N LYS A 218 8.46 -23.10 -8.98
CA LYS A 218 7.66 -23.36 -7.77
C LYS A 218 8.19 -22.69 -6.50
N GLU A 219 9.08 -21.71 -6.65
CA GLU A 219 9.51 -20.84 -5.57
C GLU A 219 8.33 -19.99 -5.07
N THR A 220 8.23 -19.83 -3.75
CA THR A 220 7.13 -19.09 -3.12
C THR A 220 7.53 -17.65 -2.87
N ILE A 221 6.63 -16.71 -3.15
CA ILE A 221 6.77 -15.30 -2.81
C ILE A 221 5.65 -14.97 -1.80
N PRO A 222 5.97 -14.45 -0.61
CA PRO A 222 4.96 -14.08 0.38
C PRO A 222 3.99 -13.04 -0.18
N PHE A 223 2.71 -13.16 0.13
CA PHE A 223 1.77 -12.08 -0.14
C PHE A 223 2.10 -10.89 0.78
N THR A 224 2.33 -9.72 0.19
CA THR A 224 2.54 -8.49 0.95
C THR A 224 1.58 -7.42 0.48
N ILE A 225 0.84 -6.85 1.45
CA ILE A 225 -0.05 -5.73 1.21
C ILE A 225 0.78 -4.45 0.99
N MET A 226 0.42 -3.69 -0.06
CA MET A 226 0.88 -2.31 -0.31
C MET A 226 2.38 -2.08 -0.52
N GLY A 227 3.05 -2.81 -1.41
CA GLY A 227 4.32 -2.38 -2.05
C GLY A 227 5.54 -2.11 -1.14
N LEU A 228 5.39 -2.18 0.19
CA LEU A 228 6.41 -1.92 1.19
C LEU A 228 7.49 -3.02 1.20
N ALA A 229 7.14 -4.24 0.79
CA ALA A 229 8.08 -5.36 0.70
C ALA A 229 9.27 -5.09 -0.24
N TYR A 230 9.10 -4.26 -1.27
CA TYR A 230 10.08 -4.15 -2.35
C TYR A 230 11.31 -3.29 -2.00
N ARG A 231 11.28 -2.56 -0.87
CA ARG A 231 12.36 -1.64 -0.44
C ARG A 231 12.88 -1.96 0.96
N GLN A 232 12.64 -3.18 1.43
CA GLN A 232 13.03 -3.64 2.76
C GLN A 232 14.34 -4.42 2.72
N TYR A 233 15.19 -4.15 3.70
CA TYR A 233 16.35 -4.95 4.03
C TYR A 233 15.98 -5.94 5.11
N GLU A 234 15.95 -7.22 4.77
CA GLU A 234 15.85 -8.29 5.76
C GLU A 234 17.14 -8.37 6.57
N LEU A 235 17.02 -8.35 7.90
CA LEU A 235 18.16 -8.35 8.81
C LEU A 235 18.11 -9.52 9.80
N GLU A 236 16.92 -9.93 10.23
CA GLU A 236 16.67 -11.02 11.20
C GLU A 236 17.60 -10.98 12.44
N LYS A 237 17.80 -9.79 13.01
CA LYS A 237 18.76 -9.58 14.09
C LYS A 237 18.08 -9.57 15.46
N THR A 238 18.32 -10.61 16.26
CA THR A 238 17.92 -10.64 17.69
C THR A 238 18.60 -9.52 18.46
N LEU A 239 17.82 -8.86 19.31
CA LEU A 239 18.23 -7.73 20.12
C LEU A 239 18.44 -8.20 21.55
N GLU A 240 19.69 -8.09 22.02
CA GLU A 240 20.11 -8.54 23.35
C GLU A 240 20.83 -7.41 24.06
N TRP A 241 20.55 -7.26 25.34
CA TRP A 241 21.21 -6.32 26.23
C TRP A 241 21.40 -6.92 27.63
N SER A 242 22.46 -6.48 28.31
CA SER A 242 22.79 -6.95 29.66
C SER A 242 22.13 -6.13 30.77
N GLU A 243 21.93 -4.82 30.53
CA GLU A 243 21.40 -3.89 31.53
C GLU A 243 20.35 -2.96 30.88
N PRO A 244 19.26 -2.65 31.60
CA PRO A 244 18.28 -1.68 31.14
C PRO A 244 18.89 -0.26 31.11
N LEU A 245 18.15 0.69 30.51
CA LEU A 245 18.49 2.11 30.59
C LEU A 245 17.46 2.81 31.48
N ASP A 246 17.94 3.46 32.55
CA ASP A 246 17.09 4.11 33.55
C ASP A 246 16.41 5.41 33.04
N GLU A 247 16.81 5.90 31.86
CA GLU A 247 16.22 7.09 31.27
C GLU A 247 14.91 6.78 30.53
N ALA A 248 13.89 7.60 30.79
CA ALA A 248 12.62 7.49 30.08
C ALA A 248 12.82 7.80 28.58
N PHE A 249 12.12 7.06 27.72
CA PHE A 249 12.03 7.41 26.32
C PHE A 249 11.23 8.70 26.15
N ILE A 250 11.80 9.65 25.41
CA ILE A 250 11.15 10.92 25.06
C ILE A 250 10.80 10.85 23.59
N GLU A 251 9.53 10.61 23.32
CA GLU A 251 8.98 10.60 21.97
C GLU A 251 8.97 12.02 21.38
N LYS A 252 9.30 12.11 20.09
CA LYS A 252 9.24 13.33 19.29
C LYS A 252 8.18 13.17 18.21
N ASP A 253 7.58 14.28 17.81
CA ASP A 253 6.65 14.29 16.69
C ASP A 253 7.38 13.91 15.38
N ILE A 254 6.74 13.05 14.58
CA ILE A 254 7.24 12.71 13.25
C ILE A 254 6.79 13.78 12.27
N GLU A 255 7.75 14.49 11.69
CA GLU A 255 7.50 15.39 10.57
C GLU A 255 7.50 14.58 9.27
N CYS A 256 6.30 14.27 8.76
CA CYS A 256 6.16 13.57 7.47
C CYS A 256 6.13 14.50 6.26
N LYS A 257 6.30 15.82 6.44
CA LYS A 257 6.30 16.79 5.35
C LYS A 257 7.72 17.02 4.85
N ASP A 258 7.95 16.62 3.62
CA ASP A 258 9.19 16.88 2.90
C ASP A 258 9.04 18.22 2.16
N GLU A 259 9.80 19.24 2.54
CA GLU A 259 9.78 20.53 1.85
C GLU A 259 10.55 20.43 0.53
N VAL A 260 9.85 20.13 -0.56
CA VAL A 260 10.44 20.04 -1.89
C VAL A 260 10.48 21.40 -2.57
N THR A 261 11.67 21.79 -3.07
CA THR A 261 11.84 23.02 -3.83
C THR A 261 11.53 22.84 -5.32
N ALA A 262 11.20 23.95 -6.01
CA ALA A 262 11.03 23.95 -7.46
C ALA A 262 12.30 23.49 -8.18
N GLU A 263 13.48 23.93 -7.72
CA GLU A 263 14.76 23.51 -8.26
C GLU A 263 14.92 21.99 -8.22
N GLN A 264 14.71 21.35 -7.06
CA GLN A 264 14.80 19.90 -6.91
C GLN A 264 13.81 19.16 -7.81
N ALA A 265 12.55 19.62 -7.84
CA ALA A 265 11.50 18.96 -8.60
C ALA A 265 11.76 19.01 -10.12
N PHE A 266 12.15 20.17 -10.64
CA PHE A 266 12.44 20.31 -12.07
C PHE A 266 13.81 19.75 -12.47
N SER A 267 14.76 19.58 -11.54
CA SER A 267 16.01 18.86 -11.80
C SER A 267 15.88 17.35 -11.65
N GLN A 268 14.73 16.85 -11.20
CA GLN A 268 14.50 15.43 -10.90
C GLN A 268 15.56 14.87 -9.95
N GLU A 269 15.85 15.62 -8.86
CA GLU A 269 16.81 15.17 -7.86
C GLU A 269 16.33 13.84 -7.23
N PRO A 270 17.15 12.79 -7.15
CA PRO A 270 16.71 11.56 -6.50
C PRO A 270 16.28 11.79 -5.04
N SER A 271 15.20 11.14 -4.61
CA SER A 271 14.78 11.16 -3.23
C SER A 271 15.87 10.59 -2.31
N PRO A 272 16.12 11.18 -1.13
CA PRO A 272 16.93 10.60 -0.07
C PRO A 272 16.49 9.18 0.31
N ASP A 273 15.19 8.90 0.22
CA ASP A 273 14.64 7.58 0.53
C ASP A 273 15.01 6.52 -0.52
N ALA A 274 15.46 6.94 -1.71
CA ALA A 274 15.86 6.03 -2.78
C ALA A 274 17.21 5.36 -2.50
N TYR A 275 18.00 5.96 -1.61
CA TYR A 275 19.33 5.46 -1.31
C TYR A 275 19.26 4.16 -0.50
N PRO A 276 20.15 3.19 -0.78
CA PRO A 276 20.20 1.94 -0.04
C PRO A 276 20.75 2.11 1.37
N ILE A 277 20.23 1.36 2.35
CA ILE A 277 20.74 1.40 3.73
C ILE A 277 22.05 0.61 3.78
N SER A 278 23.16 1.29 4.03
CA SER A 278 24.48 0.68 4.08
C SER A 278 24.65 -0.21 5.33
N LYS A 279 25.60 -1.14 5.30
CA LYS A 279 25.88 -2.03 6.45
C LYS A 279 26.23 -1.27 7.72
N SER A 280 26.99 -0.18 7.61
CA SER A 280 27.31 0.67 8.77
C SER A 280 26.06 1.33 9.36
N GLU A 281 25.13 1.77 8.52
CA GLU A 281 23.86 2.33 8.99
C GLU A 281 22.98 1.26 9.62
N GLN A 282 22.95 0.04 9.07
CA GLN A 282 22.23 -1.08 9.67
C GLN A 282 22.74 -1.39 11.10
N GLU A 283 24.05 -1.38 11.31
CA GLU A 283 24.66 -1.57 12.63
C GLU A 283 24.27 -0.46 13.62
N LEU A 284 24.26 0.80 13.17
CA LEU A 284 23.80 1.94 13.97
C LEU A 284 22.31 1.84 14.29
N CYS A 285 21.48 1.43 13.32
CA CYS A 285 20.05 1.22 13.54
C CYS A 285 19.80 0.12 14.58
N VAL A 286 20.53 -0.99 14.49
CA VAL A 286 20.44 -2.07 15.49
C VAL A 286 20.77 -1.54 16.88
N ALA A 287 21.83 -0.74 17.03
CA ALA A 287 22.18 -0.13 18.30
C ALA A 287 21.09 0.82 18.80
N GLY A 288 20.58 1.71 17.95
CA GLY A 288 19.52 2.65 18.30
C GLY A 288 18.21 1.98 18.72
N VAL A 289 17.77 0.94 18.00
CA VAL A 289 16.59 0.14 18.39
C VAL A 289 16.85 -0.63 19.68
N THR A 290 18.06 -1.17 19.87
CA THR A 290 18.43 -1.86 21.12
C THR A 290 18.33 -0.92 22.31
N ASP A 291 18.91 0.28 22.22
CA ASP A 291 18.84 1.28 23.29
C ASP A 291 17.42 1.78 23.54
N PHE A 292 16.60 1.87 22.50
CA PHE A 292 15.18 2.14 22.65
C PHE A 292 14.45 1.04 23.45
N LEU A 293 14.62 -0.23 23.08
CA LEU A 293 13.97 -1.35 23.79
C LEU A 293 14.48 -1.49 25.23
N ARG A 294 15.75 -1.16 25.50
CA ARG A 294 16.29 -1.10 26.87
C ARG A 294 15.56 -0.11 27.78
N LYS A 295 14.90 0.90 27.21
CA LYS A 295 14.11 1.92 27.93
C LYS A 295 12.65 1.53 28.04
N VAL A 296 12.05 1.04 26.95
CA VAL A 296 10.60 0.79 26.87
C VAL A 296 10.22 -0.62 27.33
N TYR A 297 11.10 -1.60 27.12
CA TYR A 297 10.90 -3.01 27.46
C TYR A 297 12.12 -3.60 28.19
N PRO A 298 12.56 -3.02 29.32
CA PRO A 298 13.86 -3.32 29.95
C PRO A 298 14.11 -4.80 30.27
N GLU A 299 13.05 -5.55 30.57
CA GLU A 299 13.10 -6.97 30.97
C GLU A 299 12.95 -7.94 29.79
N GLU A 300 12.79 -7.45 28.56
CA GLU A 300 12.51 -8.29 27.38
C GLU A 300 13.74 -8.56 26.49
N SER A 301 14.94 -8.58 27.08
CA SER A 301 16.20 -8.87 26.38
C SER A 301 16.14 -10.22 25.66
N GLY A 302 16.49 -10.24 24.38
CA GLY A 302 16.46 -11.45 23.54
C GLY A 302 15.08 -11.88 23.06
N HIS A 303 13.98 -11.25 23.50
CA HIS A 303 12.63 -11.57 23.01
C HIS A 303 12.32 -10.96 21.64
N TRP A 304 13.05 -9.90 21.27
CA TRP A 304 12.80 -9.10 20.07
C TRP A 304 13.87 -9.31 19.01
N TYR A 305 13.48 -9.13 17.75
CA TYR A 305 14.39 -9.05 16.63
C TYR A 305 13.94 -7.99 15.61
N ILE A 306 14.90 -7.38 14.93
CA ILE A 306 14.61 -6.54 13.75
C ILE A 306 14.37 -7.47 12.57
N ALA A 307 13.14 -7.46 12.06
CA ALA A 307 12.77 -8.20 10.86
C ALA A 307 13.27 -7.47 9.61
N THR A 308 12.90 -6.19 9.48
CA THR A 308 13.22 -5.38 8.30
C THR A 308 13.62 -3.95 8.65
N LEU A 309 14.41 -3.35 7.76
CA LEU A 309 14.71 -1.91 7.73
C LEU A 309 14.32 -1.33 6.37
N HIS A 310 13.70 -0.15 6.34
CA HIS A 310 13.47 0.61 5.09
C HIS A 310 13.54 2.11 5.32
N ARG A 311 13.84 2.88 4.26
CA ARG A 311 13.80 4.36 4.30
C ARG A 311 12.47 4.87 3.78
N GLU A 312 11.88 5.80 4.50
CA GLU A 312 10.63 6.43 4.11
C GLU A 312 10.39 7.73 4.89
N ASN A 313 10.02 8.77 4.15
CA ASN A 313 9.71 10.11 4.64
C ASN A 313 10.86 10.72 5.45
N GLY A 314 12.11 10.46 5.04
CA GLY A 314 13.30 11.00 5.73
C GLY A 314 13.70 10.25 7.01
N TYR A 315 13.06 9.13 7.33
CA TYR A 315 13.41 8.27 8.46
C TYR A 315 13.86 6.89 7.99
N ILE A 316 14.63 6.20 8.83
CA ILE A 316 14.75 4.74 8.72
C ILE A 316 13.69 4.13 9.63
N GLN A 317 12.83 3.30 9.08
CA GLN A 317 11.83 2.55 9.83
C GLN A 317 12.33 1.13 10.07
N ALA A 318 12.30 0.70 11.32
CA ALA A 318 12.62 -0.67 11.72
C ALA A 318 11.35 -1.42 12.13
N THR A 319 11.01 -2.49 11.41
CA THR A 319 9.97 -3.42 11.86
C THR A 319 10.58 -4.42 12.82
N VAL A 320 10.16 -4.37 14.07
CA VAL A 320 10.62 -5.21 15.17
C VAL A 320 9.51 -6.18 15.56
N LYS A 321 9.85 -7.46 15.69
CA LYS A 321 8.91 -8.55 16.03
C LYS A 321 9.41 -9.34 17.24
N LYS A 322 8.52 -10.08 17.91
CA LYS A 322 8.93 -11.03 18.97
C LYS A 322 9.16 -12.43 18.39
N HIS A 323 10.12 -13.18 18.96
CA HIS A 323 10.41 -14.56 18.57
C HIS A 323 9.30 -15.56 18.91
N GLN A 324 8.62 -15.35 20.03
CA GLN A 324 7.57 -16.26 20.51
C GLN A 324 6.28 -15.47 20.65
N GLN A 325 5.32 -15.76 19.77
CA GLN A 325 3.98 -15.23 19.84
C GLN A 325 2.99 -16.36 19.75
N VAL A 326 1.84 -16.17 20.39
CA VAL A 326 0.68 -17.00 20.10
C VAL A 326 0.40 -16.84 18.62
N GLU A 327 0.11 -17.94 17.92
CA GLU A 327 -0.31 -17.97 16.52
C GLU A 327 -1.68 -17.30 16.42
N PHE A 328 -1.75 -15.99 16.63
CA PHE A 328 -2.92 -15.14 16.50
C PHE A 328 -2.83 -14.46 15.14
N VAL A 329 -3.97 -14.29 14.46
CA VAL A 329 -4.03 -13.69 13.13
C VAL A 329 -3.38 -12.30 13.09
N PHE A 330 -3.37 -11.58 14.22
CA PHE A 330 -2.64 -10.33 14.38
C PHE A 330 -1.41 -10.51 15.28
N GLN A 331 -0.23 -10.66 14.66
CA GLN A 331 1.03 -10.73 15.40
C GLN A 331 1.44 -9.36 15.96
N GLN A 332 1.99 -9.35 17.18
CA GLN A 332 2.54 -8.13 17.78
C GLN A 332 3.76 -7.68 16.95
N LYS A 333 3.80 -6.41 16.57
CA LYS A 333 4.96 -5.80 15.95
C LYS A 333 5.08 -4.36 16.41
N LEU A 334 6.32 -3.88 16.38
CA LEU A 334 6.65 -2.50 16.63
C LEU A 334 7.31 -1.93 15.37
N VAL A 335 6.95 -0.71 15.00
CA VAL A 335 7.64 0.06 13.97
C VAL A 335 8.36 1.21 14.66
N ALA A 336 9.68 1.15 14.74
CA ALA A 336 10.50 2.22 15.30
C ALA A 336 10.93 3.17 14.18
N PHE A 337 10.78 4.48 14.39
CA PHE A 337 11.24 5.52 13.47
C PHE A 337 12.58 6.06 13.97
N LEU A 338 13.63 5.93 13.15
CA LEU A 338 14.97 6.36 13.46
C LEU A 338 15.33 7.62 12.66
N ASP A 339 15.93 8.58 13.33
CA ASP A 339 16.56 9.73 12.68
C ASP A 339 17.73 9.28 11.80
N VAL A 340 17.84 9.81 10.58
CA VAL A 340 18.86 9.39 9.59
C VAL A 340 20.26 9.95 9.87
N THR A 341 20.40 10.88 10.81
CA THR A 341 21.68 11.49 11.19
C THR A 341 22.26 10.83 12.43
N GLU A 342 21.45 10.69 13.47
CA GLU A 342 21.85 10.17 14.78
C GLU A 342 21.56 8.68 14.95
N PHE A 343 20.67 8.10 14.15
CA PHE A 343 20.22 6.70 14.24
C PHE A 343 19.60 6.33 15.59
N ASN A 344 19.09 7.32 16.32
CA ASN A 344 18.30 7.11 17.52
C ASN A 344 16.82 6.99 17.16
N VAL A 345 16.08 6.14 17.88
CA VAL A 345 14.63 6.08 17.76
C VAL A 345 14.04 7.40 18.26
N VAL A 346 13.17 8.02 17.46
CA VAL A 346 12.50 9.29 17.78
C VAL A 346 11.01 9.11 18.06
N SER A 347 10.38 8.09 17.49
CA SER A 347 8.98 7.71 17.72
C SER A 347 8.78 6.24 17.38
N TYR A 348 7.66 5.64 17.78
CA TYR A 348 7.33 4.28 17.44
C TYR A 348 5.83 4.03 17.42
N LEU A 349 5.41 3.00 16.69
CA LEU A 349 4.06 2.46 16.73
C LEU A 349 4.11 1.01 17.22
N ASP A 350 3.31 0.68 18.24
CA ASP A 350 3.21 -0.67 18.78
C ASP A 350 1.78 -1.20 18.64
N THR A 351 1.64 -2.34 17.97
CA THR A 351 0.33 -2.98 17.78
C THR A 351 -0.24 -3.59 19.05
N GLN A 352 0.51 -3.68 20.15
CA GLN A 352 0.05 -4.20 21.43
C GLN A 352 -1.23 -3.50 21.91
N SER A 353 -1.32 -2.18 21.74
CA SER A 353 -2.49 -1.40 22.16
C SER A 353 -3.78 -1.86 21.46
N MET A 354 -3.68 -2.21 20.18
CA MET A 354 -4.77 -2.79 19.40
C MET A 354 -5.07 -4.22 19.87
N LEU A 355 -4.05 -5.03 20.11
CA LEU A 355 -4.22 -6.42 20.55
C LEU A 355 -4.86 -6.54 21.94
N ALA A 356 -4.59 -5.58 22.82
CA ALA A 356 -5.14 -5.55 24.18
C ALA A 356 -6.68 -5.48 24.22
N MET A 357 -7.33 -5.10 23.11
CA MET A 357 -8.80 -5.12 23.03
C MET A 357 -9.37 -6.54 23.14
N PHE A 358 -8.58 -7.56 22.82
CA PHE A 358 -8.97 -8.97 22.88
C PHE A 358 -8.66 -9.65 24.22
N ASP A 359 -8.03 -8.96 25.18
CA ASP A 359 -7.65 -9.53 26.48
C ASP A 359 -8.85 -10.07 27.30
N LYS A 360 -10.06 -9.57 27.00
CA LYS A 360 -11.31 -9.98 27.66
C LYS A 360 -11.99 -11.15 26.97
N TYR A 361 -11.56 -11.53 25.77
CA TYR A 361 -12.23 -12.56 24.99
C TYR A 361 -11.98 -13.92 25.65
N ALA A 362 -13.02 -14.75 25.69
CA ALA A 362 -12.87 -16.10 26.22
C ALA A 362 -11.99 -16.93 25.26
N VAL A 363 -10.92 -17.55 25.76
CA VAL A 363 -10.08 -18.43 24.93
C VAL A 363 -10.69 -19.81 24.89
N SER A 364 -11.07 -20.27 23.70
CA SER A 364 -11.52 -21.63 23.52
C SER A 364 -10.33 -22.57 23.24
N ASN A 365 -10.17 -23.61 24.05
CA ASN A 365 -8.98 -24.47 24.08
C ASN A 365 -9.21 -25.83 23.40
N LYS A 366 -10.32 -26.01 22.66
CA LYS A 366 -10.79 -27.35 22.29
C LYS A 366 -10.46 -27.73 20.84
N VAL A 367 -9.18 -27.74 20.49
CA VAL A 367 -8.77 -28.22 19.17
C VAL A 367 -9.05 -29.72 19.02
N VAL A 368 -9.95 -30.10 18.09
CA VAL A 368 -10.31 -31.51 17.80
C VAL A 368 -10.03 -31.93 16.37
N LEU A 369 -9.61 -30.99 15.51
CA LEU A 369 -9.38 -31.21 14.08
C LEU A 369 -7.87 -31.29 13.82
N THR A 370 -7.43 -32.26 13.00
CA THR A 370 -6.03 -32.29 12.54
C THR A 370 -5.82 -31.41 11.32
N LYS A 371 -4.56 -31.03 11.05
CA LYS A 371 -4.20 -30.25 9.85
C LYS A 371 -4.58 -30.97 8.56
N GLU A 372 -4.47 -32.30 8.52
CA GLU A 372 -4.86 -33.12 7.36
C GLU A 372 -6.38 -33.12 7.14
N GLU A 373 -7.16 -33.23 8.22
CA GLU A 373 -8.63 -33.13 8.14
C GLU A 373 -9.07 -31.73 7.69
N ALA A 374 -8.38 -30.68 8.16
CA ALA A 374 -8.61 -29.30 7.73
C ALA A 374 -8.27 -29.11 6.25
N PHE A 375 -7.12 -29.63 5.78
CA PHE A 375 -6.72 -29.59 4.37
C PHE A 375 -7.79 -30.22 3.47
N SER A 376 -8.28 -31.43 3.80
CA SER A 376 -9.32 -32.09 3.01
C SER A 376 -10.65 -31.32 2.98
N LYS A 377 -10.93 -30.51 4.00
CA LYS A 377 -12.12 -29.66 4.04
C LYS A 377 -11.96 -28.37 3.24
N LEU A 378 -10.75 -27.81 3.19
CA LEU A 378 -10.44 -26.58 2.45
C LEU A 378 -10.16 -26.84 0.97
N GLU A 379 -9.71 -28.03 0.59
CA GLU A 379 -9.35 -28.38 -0.80
C GLU A 379 -10.37 -27.95 -1.87
N PRO A 380 -11.70 -28.09 -1.68
CA PRO A 380 -12.69 -27.63 -2.66
C PRO A 380 -12.83 -26.11 -2.80
N TYR A 381 -12.25 -25.35 -1.86
CA TYR A 381 -12.34 -23.88 -1.75
C TYR A 381 -11.02 -23.18 -2.07
N LEU A 382 -9.98 -23.93 -2.40
CA LEU A 382 -8.69 -23.38 -2.79
C LEU A 382 -8.76 -22.78 -4.20
N GLU A 383 -8.18 -21.61 -4.36
CA GLU A 383 -8.10 -20.91 -5.62
C GLU A 383 -6.64 -20.78 -6.06
N LEU A 384 -6.39 -21.04 -7.34
CA LEU A 384 -5.09 -20.84 -7.97
C LEU A 384 -5.29 -20.01 -9.23
N THR A 385 -4.98 -18.72 -9.15
CA THR A 385 -5.19 -17.77 -10.26
C THR A 385 -3.86 -17.25 -10.80
N PRO A 386 -3.68 -17.15 -12.13
CA PRO A 386 -2.45 -16.57 -12.69
C PRO A 386 -2.34 -15.08 -12.32
N TYR A 387 -1.13 -14.66 -11.95
CA TYR A 387 -0.77 -13.29 -11.63
C TYR A 387 0.65 -12.98 -12.10
N TYR A 388 0.88 -11.77 -12.57
CA TYR A 388 2.22 -11.24 -12.75
C TYR A 388 2.70 -10.56 -11.46
N VAL A 389 3.80 -11.03 -10.88
CA VAL A 389 4.35 -10.51 -9.63
C VAL A 389 5.65 -9.78 -9.90
N TYR A 390 5.77 -8.52 -9.47
CA TYR A 390 7.02 -7.78 -9.60
C TYR A 390 8.11 -8.41 -8.74
N HIS A 391 9.27 -8.72 -9.34
CA HIS A 391 10.43 -9.28 -8.67
C HIS A 391 11.57 -8.25 -8.61
N PRO A 392 11.76 -7.53 -7.48
CA PRO A 392 12.69 -6.39 -7.43
C PRO A 392 14.13 -6.72 -7.82
N ALA A 393 14.63 -7.90 -7.43
CA ALA A 393 16.00 -8.30 -7.75
C ALA A 393 16.22 -8.60 -9.24
N GLN A 394 15.15 -8.81 -10.02
CA GLN A 394 15.21 -9.02 -11.47
C GLN A 394 14.74 -7.79 -12.25
N GLY A 395 13.99 -6.89 -11.62
CA GLY A 395 13.46 -5.68 -12.26
C GLY A 395 12.33 -5.96 -13.26
N GLU A 396 11.71 -7.14 -13.20
CA GLU A 396 10.68 -7.60 -14.12
C GLU A 396 9.48 -8.24 -13.38
N TYR A 397 8.36 -8.32 -14.06
CA TYR A 397 7.19 -9.07 -13.63
C TYR A 397 7.29 -10.51 -14.09
N VAL A 398 7.13 -11.45 -13.16
CA VAL A 398 7.21 -12.89 -13.41
C VAL A 398 5.85 -13.55 -13.20
N LEU A 399 5.52 -14.51 -14.08
CA LEU A 399 4.25 -15.24 -14.00
C LEU A 399 4.24 -16.19 -12.80
N CYS A 400 3.23 -16.05 -11.96
CA CYS A 400 3.01 -16.83 -10.76
C CYS A 400 1.55 -17.30 -10.67
N GLY A 401 1.30 -18.33 -9.88
CA GLY A 401 -0.02 -18.67 -9.38
C GLY A 401 -0.24 -18.07 -8.01
N LYS A 402 -1.22 -17.19 -7.86
CA LYS A 402 -1.73 -16.74 -6.56
C LYS A 402 -2.52 -17.88 -5.94
N LEU A 403 -2.04 -18.40 -4.81
CA LEU A 403 -2.72 -19.44 -4.03
C LEU A 403 -3.49 -18.77 -2.90
N ASP A 404 -4.82 -18.89 -2.93
CA ASP A 404 -5.75 -18.16 -2.06
C ASP A 404 -6.89 -19.07 -1.57
N CYS A 405 -7.54 -18.69 -0.47
CA CYS A 405 -8.73 -19.35 0.06
C CYS A 405 -9.54 -18.37 0.94
N HIS A 406 -10.75 -18.06 0.52
CA HIS A 406 -11.67 -17.19 1.28
C HIS A 406 -12.39 -17.89 2.44
N TYR A 407 -11.99 -19.12 2.78
CA TYR A 407 -12.63 -19.94 3.79
C TYR A 407 -11.63 -20.45 4.83
N GLY A 408 -12.08 -20.54 6.08
CA GLY A 408 -11.38 -21.18 7.17
C GLY A 408 -12.17 -22.38 7.72
N VAL A 409 -11.50 -23.27 8.46
CA VAL A 409 -12.14 -24.34 9.21
C VAL A 409 -11.98 -24.11 10.69
N ASP A 410 -13.10 -24.00 11.38
CA ASP A 410 -13.15 -23.97 12.84
C ASP A 410 -12.64 -25.30 13.40
N ALA A 411 -11.55 -25.23 14.16
CA ALA A 411 -10.86 -26.39 14.71
C ALA A 411 -11.64 -27.08 15.85
N GLU A 412 -12.70 -26.44 16.36
CA GLU A 412 -13.60 -26.94 17.41
C GLU A 412 -14.86 -27.57 16.83
N THR A 413 -15.55 -26.85 15.94
CA THR A 413 -16.82 -27.28 15.35
C THR A 413 -16.63 -28.12 14.09
N ARG A 414 -15.46 -28.02 13.45
CA ARG A 414 -15.12 -28.64 12.17
C ARG A 414 -15.92 -28.08 10.99
N GLU A 415 -16.57 -26.93 11.17
CA GLU A 415 -17.34 -26.22 10.15
C GLU A 415 -16.42 -25.39 9.26
N VAL A 416 -16.73 -25.35 7.97
CA VAL A 416 -16.08 -24.45 7.01
C VAL A 416 -16.88 -23.15 7.00
N ARG A 417 -16.20 -22.01 7.16
CA ARG A 417 -16.82 -20.69 7.26
C ARG A 417 -16.06 -19.68 6.39
N PRO A 418 -16.74 -18.70 5.78
CA PRO A 418 -16.09 -17.56 5.14
C PRO A 418 -15.16 -16.84 6.11
N LEU A 419 -14.01 -16.37 5.65
CA LEU A 419 -13.09 -15.58 6.48
C LEU A 419 -13.60 -14.15 6.72
N ASP A 420 -14.46 -13.62 5.85
CA ASP A 420 -15.09 -12.30 6.02
C ASP A 420 -16.05 -12.21 7.22
N ASP A 421 -16.41 -13.36 7.81
CA ASP A 421 -17.26 -13.45 9.00
C ASP A 421 -16.46 -13.29 10.33
N PHE A 422 -15.13 -13.13 10.27
CA PHE A 422 -14.23 -13.12 11.45
C PHE A 422 -13.41 -11.85 11.64
#